data_AF-A0A377I113-F1
#
_entry.id   AF-A0A377I113-F1
#
_cell.length_a   1.000
_cell.length_b   1.000
_cell.length_c   1.000
_cell.angle_alpha   90.00
_cell.angle_beta   90.00
_cell.angle_gamma   90.00
#
_symmetry.space_group_name_H-M   'P 1'
#
loop_
_entity.id
_entity.type
_entity.pdbx_description
1 polymer ?
#
loop_
_entity_poly.entity_id
_entity_poly.type
_entity_poly.pdbx_seq_one_letter_code
_entity_poly.pdbx_strand_id
1 'polypeptide(L)'
;MHNDNLKELTLRGMVLGALITVLFTASNVYLGLKVGMTFASSIPAAVISMAVLKFFKDSSILENNMVQTQASSAGTLSSVIFVLPGLLMMGYWQDFPFWQTMLICAAGGTLGVLFTIPLRRAMVVNSDLPYPEGVAAAEILKAGNHGEGDSGVKDIAYGGIFAATVAFFTNGLRIVADGASAWVSSGKAMFQLPMGFSLALVGAGYLIGIVGGLAMLLGVVLTWGVAVPYFTAHADIAADANMVDVAMTVWKTKVRFIGVGTIGIAAIWTLLILMKPMIEGMVHSFRMLKGNAGESVERIDIDLSPKTMIYILIATVALIVISLYHFIAAAPISPELAVLLVVVCTFLAVFIGFFVAAASGIWRA
;
A
#
# COMPACT_ATOMS: atom_id res chain seq x y z
N MET A 1 37.32 1.25 5.16
CA MET A 1 37.41 0.07 6.06
C MET A 1 36.19 -0.80 5.81
N HIS A 2 36.37 -1.84 5.00
CA HIS A 2 35.34 -2.83 4.68
C HIS A 2 35.24 -3.76 5.91
N ASN A 3 34.23 -3.54 6.75
CA ASN A 3 34.05 -4.32 7.96
C ASN A 3 33.25 -5.58 7.56
N ASP A 4 33.95 -6.66 7.26
CA ASP A 4 33.40 -7.90 6.65
C ASP A 4 32.34 -8.64 7.48
N ASN A 5 31.97 -8.13 8.66
CA ASN A 5 31.09 -8.82 9.60
C ASN A 5 30.04 -7.92 10.26
N LEU A 6 29.43 -7.00 9.50
CA LEU A 6 28.23 -6.30 9.94
C LEU A 6 27.07 -7.30 10.08
N LYS A 7 26.42 -7.30 11.25
CA LYS A 7 25.24 -8.15 11.53
C LYS A 7 24.07 -7.66 10.67
N GLU A 8 23.64 -8.45 9.68
CA GLU A 8 22.49 -8.15 8.82
C GLU A 8 21.19 -8.71 9.43
N LEU A 9 21.21 -9.98 9.81
CA LEU A 9 20.02 -10.72 10.24
C LEU A 9 20.13 -11.05 11.73
N THR A 10 19.37 -10.34 12.55
CA THR A 10 19.37 -10.50 14.01
C THR A 10 17.97 -10.82 14.51
N LEU A 11 17.86 -11.63 15.56
CA LEU A 11 16.56 -11.93 16.17
C LEU A 11 15.86 -10.66 16.69
N ARG A 12 16.62 -9.77 17.33
CA ARG A 12 16.09 -8.51 17.86
C ARG A 12 15.59 -7.56 16.76
N GLY A 13 16.31 -7.47 15.65
CA GLY A 13 15.89 -6.68 14.49
C GLY A 13 14.64 -7.28 13.85
N MET A 14 14.56 -8.61 13.70
CA MET A 14 13.36 -9.27 13.18
C MET A 14 12.13 -9.04 14.05
N VAL A 15 12.28 -9.10 15.37
CA VAL A 15 11.18 -8.82 16.32
C VAL A 15 10.78 -7.35 16.25
N LEU A 16 11.75 -6.43 16.25
CA LEU A 16 11.49 -5.00 16.15
C LEU A 16 10.76 -4.64 14.85
N GLY A 17 11.25 -5.14 13.72
CA GLY A 17 10.62 -4.92 12.42
C GLY A 17 9.24 -5.55 12.34
N ALA A 18 9.03 -6.75 12.88
CA ALA A 18 7.68 -7.34 12.96
C ALA A 18 6.69 -6.46 13.76
N LEU A 19 7.10 -5.93 14.91
CA LEU A 19 6.27 -5.02 15.71
C LEU A 19 5.94 -3.73 14.97
N ILE A 20 6.94 -3.13 14.33
CA ILE A 20 6.77 -1.93 13.51
C ILE A 20 5.83 -2.21 12.33
N THR A 21 6.01 -3.34 11.63
CA THR A 21 5.16 -3.76 10.51
C THR A 21 3.71 -3.92 10.95
N VAL A 22 3.44 -4.54 12.11
CA VAL A 22 2.06 -4.67 12.65
C VAL A 22 1.45 -3.29 12.90
N LEU A 23 2.20 -2.39 13.54
CA LEU A 23 1.74 -1.03 13.85
C LEU A 23 1.43 -0.22 12.59
N PHE A 24 2.32 -0.25 11.59
CA PHE A 24 2.12 0.48 10.33
C PHE A 24 1.05 -0.17 9.45
N THR A 25 0.90 -1.49 9.49
CA THR A 25 -0.20 -2.18 8.78
C THR A 25 -1.54 -1.77 9.39
N ALA A 26 -1.68 -1.80 10.73
CA ALA A 26 -2.90 -1.35 11.39
C ALA A 26 -3.24 0.12 11.08
N SER A 27 -2.21 0.98 11.06
CA SER A 27 -2.36 2.40 10.72
C SER A 27 -2.81 2.60 9.26
N ASN A 28 -2.18 1.89 8.32
CA ASN A 28 -2.54 1.94 6.90
C ASN A 28 -3.91 1.32 6.61
N VAL A 29 -4.31 0.29 7.35
CA VAL A 29 -5.66 -0.27 7.25
C VAL A 29 -6.69 0.74 7.74
N TYR A 30 -6.48 1.36 8.91
CA TYR A 30 -7.39 2.38 9.43
C TYR A 30 -7.50 3.59 8.49
N LEU A 31 -6.36 4.16 8.10
CA LEU A 31 -6.35 5.33 7.23
C LEU A 31 -6.88 4.98 5.83
N GLY A 32 -6.50 3.84 5.27
CA GLY A 32 -6.98 3.46 3.97
C GLY A 32 -8.48 3.17 3.93
N LEU A 33 -9.07 2.63 5.01
CA LEU A 33 -10.54 2.51 5.12
C LEU A 33 -11.23 3.85 5.39
N LYS A 34 -10.60 4.75 6.15
CA LYS A 34 -11.20 6.04 6.52
C LYS A 34 -11.13 7.08 5.39
N VAL A 35 -9.98 7.15 4.71
CA VAL A 35 -9.64 8.22 3.76
C VAL A 35 -9.29 7.71 2.36
N GLY A 36 -9.24 6.40 2.14
CA GLY A 36 -8.99 5.81 0.81
C GLY A 36 -7.52 5.83 0.37
N MET A 37 -6.59 6.15 1.26
CA MET A 37 -5.16 6.29 0.94
C MET A 37 -4.27 5.57 1.96
N THR A 38 -3.12 5.10 1.50
CA THR A 38 -2.04 4.51 2.32
C THR A 38 -0.78 5.36 2.23
N PHE A 39 0.12 5.23 3.20
CA PHE A 39 1.34 6.04 3.28
C PHE A 39 2.60 5.18 3.38
N ALA A 40 3.68 5.71 2.81
CA ALA A 40 5.00 5.12 2.91
C ALA A 40 5.42 4.99 4.39
N SER A 41 5.78 3.78 4.80
CA SER A 41 6.18 3.46 6.18
C SER A 41 7.70 3.39 6.35
N SER A 42 8.45 3.45 5.26
CA SER A 42 9.90 3.18 5.20
C SER A 42 10.71 4.18 6.03
N ILE A 43 10.50 5.49 5.83
CA ILE A 43 11.27 6.55 6.48
C ILE A 43 11.02 6.59 8.01
N PRO A 44 9.76 6.67 8.49
CA PRO A 44 9.50 6.64 9.93
C PRO A 44 10.01 5.36 10.60
N ALA A 45 9.91 4.21 9.92
CA ALA A 45 10.42 2.96 10.45
C ALA A 45 11.94 2.95 10.59
N ALA A 46 12.70 3.51 9.63
CA ALA A 46 14.15 3.67 9.74
C ALA A 46 14.51 4.51 10.97
N VAL A 47 13.82 5.63 11.18
CA VAL A 47 14.03 6.52 12.34
C VAL A 47 13.76 5.80 13.67
N ILE A 48 12.61 5.13 13.79
CA ILE A 48 12.24 4.37 14.99
C ILE A 48 13.24 3.23 15.23
N SER A 49 13.64 2.52 14.18
CA SER A 49 14.63 1.44 14.25
C SER A 49 15.94 1.95 14.85
N MET A 50 16.47 3.06 14.33
CA MET A 50 17.72 3.64 14.82
C MET A 50 17.60 4.09 16.27
N ALA A 51 16.46 4.65 16.67
CA ALA A 51 16.19 5.02 18.06
C ALA A 51 16.36 3.86 19.02
N VAL A 52 15.73 2.74 18.68
CA VAL A 52 15.64 1.56 19.54
C VAL A 52 16.96 0.78 19.50
N LEU A 53 17.55 0.65 18.30
CA LEU A 53 18.80 -0.09 18.14
C LEU A 53 20.02 0.66 18.67
N LYS A 54 19.98 2.00 18.83
CA LYS A 54 21.07 2.80 19.45
C LYS A 54 21.36 2.40 20.91
N PHE A 55 20.42 1.75 21.60
CA PHE A 55 20.65 1.18 22.94
C PHE A 55 21.52 -0.09 22.92
N PHE A 56 21.77 -0.67 21.74
CA PHE A 56 22.58 -1.86 21.57
C PHE A 56 23.90 -1.52 20.88
N LYS A 57 25.02 -1.69 21.59
CA LYS A 57 26.37 -1.32 21.09
C LYS A 57 26.80 -2.04 19.81
N ASP A 58 26.18 -3.17 19.51
CA ASP A 58 26.45 -3.98 18.31
C ASP A 58 25.44 -3.74 17.17
N SER A 59 24.65 -2.66 17.21
CA SER A 59 23.70 -2.37 16.13
C SER A 59 24.44 -1.98 14.85
N SER A 60 24.01 -2.50 13.70
CA SER A 60 24.59 -2.15 12.40
C SER A 60 23.60 -1.35 11.55
N ILE A 61 24.12 -0.64 10.54
CA ILE A 61 23.28 0.01 9.52
C ILE A 61 22.45 -1.03 8.73
N LEU A 62 22.98 -2.25 8.54
CA LEU A 62 22.31 -3.33 7.82
C LEU A 62 21.16 -3.94 8.63
N GLU A 63 21.30 -3.99 9.95
CA GLU A 63 20.23 -4.41 10.87
C GLU A 63 19.07 -3.41 10.83
N ASN A 64 19.36 -2.10 10.79
CA ASN A 64 18.33 -1.07 10.61
C ASN A 64 17.68 -1.10 9.23
N ASN A 65 18.46 -1.35 8.17
CA ASN A 65 17.96 -1.55 6.82
C ASN A 65 16.99 -2.75 6.73
N MET A 66 17.30 -3.86 7.42
CA MET A 66 16.40 -5.02 7.53
C MET A 66 15.06 -4.62 8.17
N VAL A 67 15.09 -3.89 9.29
CA VAL A 67 13.87 -3.42 9.99
C VAL A 67 13.04 -2.50 9.08
N GLN A 68 13.69 -1.54 8.41
CA GLN A 68 13.04 -0.65 7.45
C GLN A 68 12.41 -1.44 6.29
N THR A 69 13.12 -2.44 5.74
CA THR A 69 12.62 -3.28 4.65
C THR A 69 11.37 -4.05 5.07
N GLN A 70 11.38 -4.63 6.28
CA GLN A 70 10.20 -5.29 6.86
C GLN A 70 9.04 -4.32 7.02
N ALA A 71 9.27 -3.11 7.53
CA ALA A 71 8.24 -2.11 7.71
C ALA A 71 7.68 -1.56 6.38
N SER A 72 8.52 -1.45 5.34
CA SER A 72 8.07 -1.02 4.00
C SER A 72 7.06 -1.99 3.39
N SER A 73 7.18 -3.29 3.70
CA SER A 73 6.20 -4.30 3.26
C SER A 73 4.79 -4.05 3.80
N ALA A 74 4.65 -3.39 4.96
CA ALA A 74 3.36 -3.06 5.58
C ALA A 74 2.46 -2.24 4.65
N GLY A 75 3.03 -1.23 3.98
CA GLY A 75 2.27 -0.35 3.07
C GLY A 75 1.68 -1.12 1.89
N THR A 76 2.46 -2.01 1.28
CA THR A 76 2.01 -2.86 0.16
C THR A 76 1.01 -3.92 0.57
N LEU A 77 1.23 -4.60 1.70
CA LEU A 77 0.32 -5.62 2.21
C LEU A 77 -1.02 -5.04 2.64
N SER A 78 -1.06 -3.76 3.04
CA SER A 78 -2.30 -3.06 3.41
C SER A 78 -3.26 -2.86 2.23
N SER A 79 -2.83 -3.03 0.97
CA SER A 79 -3.71 -2.94 -0.22
C SER A 79 -4.91 -3.90 -0.20
N VAL A 80 -4.85 -4.93 0.64
CA VAL A 80 -5.94 -5.86 0.94
C VAL A 80 -7.24 -5.15 1.35
N ILE A 81 -7.15 -3.95 1.92
CA ILE A 81 -8.32 -3.11 2.27
C ILE A 81 -9.18 -2.70 1.08
N PHE A 82 -8.66 -2.73 -0.15
CA PHE A 82 -9.45 -2.38 -1.33
C PHE A 82 -10.33 -3.53 -1.82
N VAL A 83 -10.08 -4.76 -1.34
CA VAL A 83 -10.77 -5.97 -1.80
C VAL A 83 -11.64 -6.56 -0.70
N LEU A 84 -11.08 -6.80 0.51
CA LEU A 84 -11.81 -7.55 1.54
C LEU A 84 -13.10 -6.88 2.02
N PRO A 85 -13.14 -5.56 2.32
CA PRO A 85 -14.38 -4.91 2.70
C PRO A 85 -15.46 -5.04 1.60
N GLY A 86 -15.06 -5.07 0.33
CA GLY A 86 -15.98 -5.31 -0.79
C GLY A 86 -16.67 -6.68 -0.69
N LEU A 87 -15.93 -7.73 -0.31
CA LEU A 87 -16.50 -9.08 -0.11
C LEU A 87 -17.51 -9.12 1.05
N LEU A 88 -17.23 -8.41 2.15
CA LEU A 88 -18.18 -8.27 3.26
C LEU A 88 -19.41 -7.43 2.85
N MET A 89 -19.21 -6.32 2.15
CA MET A 89 -20.29 -5.43 1.72
C MET A 89 -21.23 -6.08 0.70
N MET A 90 -20.72 -6.97 -0.15
CA MET A 90 -21.54 -7.78 -1.07
C MET A 90 -22.30 -8.91 -0.36
N GLY A 91 -22.05 -9.14 0.93
CA GLY A 91 -22.66 -10.23 1.69
C GLY A 91 -22.12 -11.61 1.33
N TYR A 92 -21.02 -11.70 0.58
CA TYR A 92 -20.39 -12.99 0.27
C TYR A 92 -19.73 -13.59 1.50
N TRP A 93 -19.09 -12.74 2.31
CA TRP A 93 -18.59 -13.09 3.63
C TRP A 93 -19.53 -12.53 4.69
N GLN A 94 -20.19 -13.43 5.43
CA GLN A 94 -21.04 -13.09 6.58
C GLN A 94 -20.19 -12.84 7.84
N ASP A 95 -19.04 -13.52 7.94
CA ASP A 95 -18.02 -13.37 8.98
C ASP A 95 -16.66 -13.06 8.34
N PHE A 96 -15.64 -12.76 9.15
CA PHE A 96 -14.26 -12.61 8.69
C PHE A 96 -13.52 -13.96 8.74
N PRO A 97 -13.31 -14.67 7.61
CA PRO A 97 -12.63 -15.96 7.63
C PRO A 97 -11.13 -15.74 7.82
N PHE A 98 -10.71 -15.68 9.09
CA PHE A 98 -9.34 -15.33 9.48
C PHE A 98 -8.28 -16.19 8.77
N TRP A 99 -8.43 -17.52 8.80
CA TRP A 99 -7.44 -18.41 8.22
C TRP A 99 -7.35 -18.30 6.71
N GLN A 100 -8.48 -18.21 6.02
CA GLN A 100 -8.50 -18.04 4.57
C GLN A 100 -7.87 -16.71 4.17
N THR A 101 -8.24 -15.64 4.87
CA THR A 101 -7.67 -14.30 4.64
C THR A 101 -6.16 -14.30 4.89
N MET A 102 -5.72 -14.89 6.00
CA MET A 102 -4.31 -15.00 6.35
C MET A 102 -3.53 -15.78 5.29
N LEU A 103 -4.02 -16.93 4.83
CA LEU A 103 -3.35 -17.76 3.83
C LEU A 103 -3.26 -17.05 2.48
N ILE A 104 -4.31 -16.36 2.04
CA ILE A 104 -4.30 -15.57 0.80
C ILE A 104 -3.30 -14.42 0.90
N CYS A 105 -3.30 -13.68 2.02
CA CYS A 105 -2.36 -12.57 2.24
C CYS A 105 -0.92 -13.07 2.34
N ALA A 106 -0.69 -14.19 3.03
CA ALA A 106 0.64 -14.81 3.15
C ALA A 106 1.14 -15.30 1.79
N ALA A 107 0.30 -15.94 0.99
CA ALA A 107 0.66 -16.39 -0.35
C ALA A 107 0.94 -15.21 -1.29
N GLY A 108 0.09 -14.19 -1.31
CA GLY A 108 0.30 -12.98 -2.11
C GLY A 108 1.56 -12.20 -1.70
N GLY A 109 1.79 -12.04 -0.39
CA GLY A 109 3.00 -11.41 0.13
C GLY A 109 4.27 -12.19 -0.22
N THR A 110 4.24 -13.51 -0.08
CA THR A 110 5.37 -14.39 -0.44
C THR A 110 5.66 -14.34 -1.93
N LEU A 111 4.62 -14.37 -2.78
CA LEU A 111 4.73 -14.25 -4.22
C LEU A 111 5.37 -12.91 -4.62
N GLY A 112 4.94 -11.81 -3.99
CA GLY A 112 5.52 -10.49 -4.19
C GLY A 112 7.03 -10.47 -3.86
N VAL A 113 7.41 -10.93 -2.66
CA VAL A 113 8.81 -11.02 -2.25
C VAL A 113 9.62 -11.88 -3.23
N LEU A 114 9.10 -13.04 -3.63
CA LEU A 114 9.78 -13.95 -4.54
C LEU A 114 10.07 -13.28 -5.90
N PHE A 115 9.13 -12.54 -6.45
CA PHE A 115 9.30 -11.86 -7.73
C PHE A 115 10.23 -10.65 -7.66
N THR A 116 10.40 -10.01 -6.50
CA THR A 116 11.39 -8.93 -6.38
C THR A 116 12.83 -9.39 -6.62
N ILE A 117 13.17 -10.66 -6.34
CA ILE A 117 14.53 -11.19 -6.48
C ILE A 117 15.03 -11.09 -7.94
N PRO A 118 14.38 -11.71 -8.95
CA PRO A 118 14.83 -11.59 -10.33
C PRO A 118 14.69 -10.17 -10.89
N LEU A 119 13.73 -9.39 -10.38
CA LEU A 119 13.49 -8.01 -10.83
C LEU A 119 14.54 -7.03 -10.30
N ARG A 120 15.09 -7.26 -9.11
CA ARG A 120 16.12 -6.42 -8.48
C ARG A 120 17.28 -6.13 -9.43
N ARG A 121 17.88 -7.17 -10.03
CA ARG A 121 19.02 -6.99 -10.94
C ARG A 121 18.63 -6.26 -12.23
N ALA A 122 17.43 -6.51 -12.76
CA ALA A 122 16.99 -5.86 -14.00
C ALA A 122 16.67 -4.38 -13.79
N MET A 123 16.11 -4.03 -12.62
CA MET A 123 15.58 -2.71 -12.36
C MET A 123 16.53 -1.82 -11.56
N VAL A 124 17.23 -2.37 -10.57
CA VAL A 124 18.09 -1.58 -9.66
C VAL A 124 19.52 -1.51 -10.16
N VAL A 125 20.06 -2.63 -10.62
CA VAL A 125 21.49 -2.72 -10.99
C VAL A 125 21.74 -2.26 -12.42
N ASN A 126 20.79 -2.53 -13.33
CA ASN A 126 20.95 -2.32 -14.77
C ASN A 126 20.03 -1.21 -15.35
N SER A 127 19.49 -0.32 -14.51
CA SER A 127 18.62 0.77 -14.96
C SER A 127 18.92 2.08 -14.22
N ASP A 128 18.80 3.21 -14.90
CA ASP A 128 19.02 4.56 -14.35
C ASP A 128 17.74 5.16 -13.74
N LEU A 129 16.89 4.34 -13.12
CA LEU A 129 15.66 4.82 -12.51
C LEU A 129 15.98 5.68 -11.27
N PRO A 130 15.36 6.86 -11.11
CA PRO A 130 15.54 7.66 -9.91
C PRO A 130 14.79 7.01 -8.74
N TYR A 131 15.52 6.76 -7.67
CA TYR A 131 15.06 6.05 -6.47
C TYR A 131 14.92 7.00 -5.25
N PRO A 132 14.03 8.00 -5.29
CA PRO A 132 14.03 9.08 -4.30
C PRO A 132 13.69 8.60 -2.88
N GLU A 133 12.75 7.67 -2.72
CA GLU A 133 12.36 7.18 -1.38
C GLU A 133 13.45 6.29 -0.77
N GLY A 134 14.00 5.34 -1.53
CA GLY A 134 15.08 4.47 -1.06
C GLY A 134 16.36 5.25 -0.77
N VAL A 135 16.73 6.21 -1.63
CA VAL A 135 17.85 7.13 -1.37
C VAL A 135 17.60 7.95 -0.11
N ALA A 136 16.42 8.52 0.09
CA ALA A 136 16.10 9.28 1.29
C ALA A 136 16.19 8.42 2.56
N ALA A 137 15.66 7.20 2.53
CA ALA A 137 15.75 6.28 3.66
C ALA A 137 17.21 5.85 3.93
N ALA A 138 18.00 5.60 2.89
CA ALA A 138 19.42 5.28 3.00
C ALA A 138 20.22 6.43 3.60
N GLU A 139 19.96 7.68 3.18
CA GLU A 139 20.62 8.86 3.75
C GLU A 139 20.25 9.05 5.23
N ILE A 140 19.01 8.78 5.61
CA ILE A 140 18.59 8.78 7.03
C ILE A 140 19.35 7.72 7.84
N LEU A 141 19.47 6.50 7.30
CA LEU A 141 20.24 5.43 7.93
C LEU A 141 21.74 5.76 8.05
N LYS A 142 22.32 6.40 7.03
CA LYS A 142 23.72 6.86 7.06
C LYS A 142 23.92 8.01 8.04
N ALA A 143 23.02 8.98 8.07
CA ALA A 143 23.07 10.12 8.98
C ALA A 143 22.96 9.67 10.44
N GLY A 144 22.04 8.77 10.77
CA GLY A 144 21.86 8.26 12.13
C GLY A 144 22.97 7.32 12.61
N ASN A 145 23.78 6.76 11.71
CA ASN A 145 24.94 5.93 12.06
C ASN A 145 26.16 6.76 12.51
N HIS A 146 26.23 8.05 12.17
CA HIS A 146 27.20 8.97 12.76
C HIS A 146 26.69 9.34 14.16
N GLY A 147 27.34 8.84 15.21
CA GLY A 147 26.82 8.81 16.60
C GLY A 147 26.34 10.13 17.24
N GLU A 148 26.63 11.28 16.61
CA GLU A 148 26.27 12.63 17.04
C GLU A 148 25.03 13.22 16.35
N GLY A 149 24.48 12.56 15.32
CA GLY A 149 23.28 13.04 14.62
C GLY A 149 22.00 12.87 15.44
N ASP A 150 21.11 13.88 15.39
CA ASP A 150 19.72 13.72 15.84
C ASP A 150 19.01 12.72 14.93
N SER A 151 18.46 11.65 15.50
CA SER A 151 17.79 10.61 14.74
C SER A 151 16.42 11.05 14.22
N GLY A 152 15.90 12.23 14.62
CA GLY A 152 14.56 12.69 14.28
C GLY A 152 13.45 12.00 15.10
N VAL A 153 13.83 11.16 16.05
CA VAL A 153 12.89 10.39 16.89
C VAL A 153 12.10 11.29 17.81
N LYS A 154 12.73 12.36 18.32
CA LYS A 154 12.05 13.35 19.15
C LYS A 154 10.90 14.01 18.40
N ASP A 155 11.12 14.35 17.13
CA ASP A 155 10.09 14.96 16.29
C ASP A 155 8.95 13.99 16.00
N ILE A 156 9.25 12.71 15.73
CA ILE A 156 8.23 11.65 15.60
C ILE A 156 7.46 11.48 16.90
N ALA A 157 8.13 11.48 18.05
CA ALA A 157 7.48 11.31 19.35
C ALA A 157 6.58 12.51 19.70
N TYR A 158 7.07 13.74 19.55
CA TYR A 158 6.28 14.94 19.81
C TYR A 158 5.11 15.08 18.85
N GLY A 159 5.36 14.89 17.55
CA GLY A 159 4.31 14.89 16.52
C GLY A 159 3.28 13.80 16.76
N GLY A 160 3.72 12.59 17.14
CA GLY A 160 2.86 11.45 17.46
C GLY A 160 2.00 11.68 18.70
N ILE A 161 2.58 12.17 19.81
CA ILE A 161 1.84 12.50 21.03
C ILE A 161 0.83 13.62 20.77
N PHE A 162 1.23 14.66 20.06
CA PHE A 162 0.34 15.76 19.68
C PHE A 162 -0.82 15.25 18.80
N ALA A 163 -0.51 14.47 17.77
CA ALA A 163 -1.51 13.86 16.89
C ALA A 163 -2.46 12.93 17.65
N ALA A 164 -1.94 12.08 18.54
CA ALA A 164 -2.72 11.18 19.36
C ALA A 164 -3.65 11.93 20.33
N THR A 165 -3.15 13.02 20.93
CA THR A 165 -3.95 13.86 21.84
C THR A 165 -5.11 14.50 21.07
N VAL A 166 -4.84 15.13 19.94
CA VAL A 166 -5.89 15.74 19.11
C VAL A 166 -6.86 14.66 18.59
N ALA A 167 -6.36 13.50 18.15
CA ALA A 167 -7.21 12.39 17.70
C ALA A 167 -8.09 11.85 18.84
N PHE A 168 -7.59 11.79 20.07
CA PHE A 168 -8.34 11.38 21.24
C PHE A 168 -9.48 12.35 21.56
N PHE A 169 -9.25 13.67 21.50
CA PHE A 169 -10.31 14.66 21.72
C PHE A 169 -11.34 14.73 20.58
N THR A 170 -10.91 14.55 19.34
CA THR A 170 -11.77 14.62 18.14
C THR A 170 -12.53 13.33 17.86
N ASN A 171 -11.85 12.19 17.83
CA ASN A 171 -12.46 10.90 17.44
C ASN A 171 -12.87 10.06 18.67
N GLY A 172 -12.11 10.14 19.77
CA GLY A 172 -12.34 9.35 20.98
C GLY A 172 -13.45 9.94 21.85
N LEU A 173 -13.20 11.11 22.43
CA LEU A 173 -14.16 11.82 23.28
C LEU A 173 -15.23 12.58 22.49
N ARG A 174 -14.97 12.89 21.20
CA ARG A 174 -15.85 13.66 20.31
C ARG A 174 -16.25 15.03 20.89
N ILE A 175 -15.35 15.65 21.64
CA ILE A 175 -15.55 16.99 22.23
C ILE A 175 -15.21 18.08 21.21
N VAL A 176 -14.35 17.76 20.23
CA VAL A 176 -13.93 18.67 19.16
C VAL A 176 -14.41 18.10 17.83
N ALA A 177 -15.04 18.93 16.99
CA ALA A 177 -15.44 18.52 15.65
C ALA A 177 -14.21 18.18 14.78
N ASP A 178 -14.26 17.05 14.07
CA ASP A 178 -13.23 16.60 13.12
C ASP A 178 -13.51 17.06 11.68
N GLY A 179 -14.61 17.79 11.48
CA GLY A 179 -14.97 18.40 10.22
C GLY A 179 -16.23 19.25 10.30
N ALA A 180 -16.47 20.00 9.24
CA ALA A 180 -17.68 20.77 8.99
C ALA A 180 -18.01 20.66 7.50
N SER A 181 -19.26 20.95 7.14
CA SER A 181 -19.61 21.16 5.74
C SER A 181 -20.44 22.41 5.60
N ALA A 182 -20.04 23.29 4.68
CA ALA A 182 -20.87 24.41 4.29
C ALA A 182 -21.67 23.99 3.07
N TRP A 183 -22.99 24.20 3.13
CA TRP A 183 -23.90 23.92 2.03
C TRP A 183 -24.38 25.24 1.44
N VAL A 184 -24.35 25.33 0.11
CA VAL A 184 -24.85 26.49 -0.63
C VAL A 184 -25.83 25.96 -1.67
N SER A 185 -27.00 26.57 -1.77
CA SER A 185 -28.01 26.22 -2.75
C SER A 185 -28.23 27.38 -3.72
N SER A 186 -28.45 27.05 -4.99
CA SER A 186 -28.88 27.99 -6.01
C SER A 186 -30.01 27.34 -6.81
N GLY A 187 -31.26 27.65 -6.44
CA GLY A 187 -32.42 26.90 -6.92
C GLY A 187 -32.35 25.43 -6.49
N LYS A 188 -32.48 24.50 -7.45
CA LYS A 188 -32.33 23.06 -7.23
C LYS A 188 -30.88 22.58 -7.18
N ALA A 189 -29.92 23.43 -7.57
CA ALA A 189 -28.50 23.07 -7.58
C ALA A 189 -27.91 23.14 -6.17
N MET A 190 -27.34 22.03 -5.70
CA MET A 190 -26.73 21.91 -4.38
C MET A 190 -25.22 21.81 -4.45
N PHE A 191 -24.54 22.73 -3.77
CA PHE A 191 -23.09 22.79 -3.63
C PHE A 191 -22.69 22.45 -2.19
N GLN A 192 -21.56 21.76 -2.05
CA GLN A 192 -20.97 21.48 -0.74
C GLN A 192 -19.50 21.90 -0.72
N LEU A 193 -19.09 22.55 0.36
CA LEU A 193 -17.69 22.69 0.72
C LEU A 193 -17.41 21.77 1.93
N PRO A 194 -16.96 20.52 1.69
CA PRO A 194 -16.57 19.62 2.76
C PRO A 194 -15.24 20.07 3.36
N MET A 195 -15.21 20.28 4.67
CA MET A 195 -14.02 20.64 5.42
C MET A 195 -13.77 19.54 6.44
N GLY A 196 -12.71 18.77 6.27
CA GLY A 196 -12.27 17.77 7.24
C GLY A 196 -10.95 18.17 7.84
N PHE A 197 -10.78 18.02 9.15
CA PHE A 197 -9.51 18.22 9.83
C PHE A 197 -9.02 16.93 10.45
N SER A 198 -7.81 16.52 10.05
CA SER A 198 -7.12 15.38 10.63
C SER A 198 -5.62 15.61 10.55
N LEU A 199 -4.93 15.55 11.68
CA LEU A 199 -3.47 15.66 11.71
C LEU A 199 -2.79 14.52 10.96
N ALA A 200 -3.43 13.34 10.88
CA ALA A 200 -2.95 12.27 10.03
C ALA A 200 -3.04 12.66 8.54
N LEU A 201 -4.11 13.36 8.11
CA LEU A 201 -4.24 13.88 6.75
C LEU A 201 -3.28 15.04 6.46
N VAL A 202 -2.95 15.85 7.46
CA VAL A 202 -1.91 16.88 7.33
C VAL A 202 -0.55 16.22 7.08
N GLY A 203 -0.14 15.26 7.91
CA GLY A 203 1.12 14.53 7.72
C GLY A 203 1.18 13.78 6.39
N ALA A 204 0.09 13.09 6.04
CA ALA A 204 -0.12 12.48 4.72
C ALA A 204 0.09 13.45 3.55
N GLY A 205 -0.50 14.65 3.62
CA GLY A 205 -0.37 15.67 2.58
C GLY A 205 1.06 16.17 2.40
N TYR A 206 1.83 16.28 3.50
CA TYR A 206 3.26 16.60 3.43
C TYR A 206 4.09 15.51 2.72
N LEU A 207 3.69 14.24 2.85
CA LEU A 207 4.37 13.12 2.17
C LEU A 207 3.99 13.02 0.69
N ILE A 208 2.71 13.20 0.35
CA ILE A 208 2.22 13.14 -1.04
C ILE A 208 2.68 14.35 -1.86
N GLY A 209 2.83 15.51 -1.21
CA GLY A 209 3.20 16.77 -1.83
C GLY A 209 2.02 17.52 -2.46
N ILE A 210 2.30 18.75 -2.87
CA ILE A 210 1.27 19.70 -3.32
C ILE A 210 0.55 19.25 -4.60
N VAL A 211 1.24 18.54 -5.49
CA VAL A 211 0.68 18.10 -6.77
C VAL A 211 -0.46 17.10 -6.56
N GLY A 212 -0.25 16.09 -5.70
CA GLY A 212 -1.30 15.14 -5.33
C GLY A 212 -2.43 15.83 -4.55
N GLY A 213 -2.10 16.78 -3.67
CA GLY A 213 -3.08 17.62 -2.98
C GLY A 213 -4.00 18.40 -3.92
N LEU A 214 -3.43 19.05 -4.95
CA LEU A 214 -4.18 19.80 -5.96
C LEU A 214 -5.04 18.88 -6.83
N ALA A 215 -4.55 17.68 -7.17
CA ALA A 215 -5.35 16.70 -7.90
C ALA A 215 -6.59 16.26 -7.10
N MET A 216 -6.44 16.03 -5.78
CA MET A 216 -7.56 15.73 -4.90
C MET A 216 -8.53 16.92 -4.79
N LEU A 217 -8.01 18.14 -4.64
CA LEU A 217 -8.82 19.35 -4.58
C LEU A 217 -9.63 19.54 -5.87
N LEU A 218 -9.02 19.30 -7.03
CA LEU A 218 -9.72 19.32 -8.31
C LEU A 218 -10.85 18.28 -8.35
N GLY A 219 -10.60 17.06 -7.84
CA GLY A 219 -11.65 16.05 -7.70
C GLY A 219 -12.82 16.50 -6.82
N VAL A 220 -12.54 17.17 -5.70
CA VAL A 220 -13.57 17.76 -4.81
C VAL A 220 -14.37 18.84 -5.53
N VAL A 221 -13.69 19.74 -6.25
CA VAL A 221 -14.33 20.81 -7.04
C VAL A 221 -15.19 20.24 -8.16
N LEU A 222 -14.72 19.24 -8.91
CA LEU A 222 -15.51 18.57 -9.94
C LEU A 222 -16.71 17.83 -9.35
N THR A 223 -16.57 17.22 -8.18
CA THR A 223 -17.65 16.49 -7.50
C THR A 223 -18.72 17.44 -7.00
N TRP A 224 -18.36 18.36 -6.11
CA TRP A 224 -19.30 19.19 -5.35
C TRP A 224 -19.57 20.56 -5.98
N GLY A 225 -18.70 21.02 -6.87
CA GLY A 225 -18.85 22.26 -7.63
C GLY A 225 -19.50 22.09 -9.00
N VAL A 226 -19.46 20.88 -9.59
CA VAL A 226 -19.97 20.63 -10.95
C VAL A 226 -20.97 19.49 -10.98
N ALA A 227 -20.55 18.26 -10.68
CA ALA A 227 -21.35 17.07 -10.93
C ALA A 227 -22.61 16.97 -10.03
N VAL A 228 -22.45 17.15 -8.71
CA VAL A 228 -23.60 17.13 -7.79
C VAL A 228 -24.59 18.29 -8.08
N PRO A 229 -24.15 19.55 -8.24
CA PRO A 229 -25.03 20.64 -8.67
C PRO A 229 -25.75 20.35 -10.00
N TYR A 230 -25.04 19.81 -11.00
CA TYR A 230 -25.62 19.47 -12.29
C TYR A 230 -26.77 18.46 -12.16
N PHE A 231 -26.55 17.35 -11.43
CA PHE A 231 -27.57 16.32 -11.28
C PHE A 231 -28.71 16.71 -10.35
N THR A 232 -28.46 17.53 -9.32
CA THR A 232 -29.51 18.06 -8.43
C THR A 232 -30.38 19.08 -9.15
N ALA A 233 -29.80 19.93 -10.00
CA ALA A 233 -30.54 20.88 -10.83
C ALA A 233 -31.53 20.21 -11.81
N HIS A 234 -31.17 19.04 -12.34
CA HIS A 234 -31.97 18.27 -13.29
C HIS A 234 -32.76 17.12 -12.64
N ALA A 235 -32.71 16.98 -11.32
CA ALA A 235 -33.50 15.98 -10.63
C ALA A 235 -34.97 16.44 -10.56
N ASP A 236 -35.86 15.47 -10.72
CA ASP A 236 -37.25 15.67 -10.33
C ASP A 236 -37.32 15.53 -8.81
N ILE A 237 -37.59 16.65 -8.14
CA ILE A 237 -37.51 16.74 -6.68
C ILE A 237 -38.85 17.24 -6.17
N ALA A 238 -39.44 16.49 -5.24
CA ALA A 238 -40.64 16.91 -4.53
C ALA A 238 -40.38 18.23 -3.78
N ALA A 239 -41.38 19.11 -3.74
CA ALA A 239 -41.24 20.46 -3.21
C ALA A 239 -40.87 20.51 -1.71
N ASP A 240 -41.10 19.43 -0.97
CA ASP A 240 -40.84 19.25 0.46
C ASP A 240 -39.57 18.43 0.77
N ALA A 241 -38.87 17.94 -0.25
CA ALA A 241 -37.69 17.10 -0.04
C ALA A 241 -36.52 17.90 0.55
N ASN A 242 -35.84 17.30 1.53
CA ASN A 242 -34.60 17.85 2.06
C ASN A 242 -33.51 17.84 0.97
N MET A 243 -33.14 19.03 0.50
CA MET A 243 -32.15 19.21 -0.57
C MET A 243 -30.79 18.61 -0.24
N VAL A 244 -30.38 18.59 1.03
CA VAL A 244 -29.11 17.98 1.46
C VAL A 244 -29.15 16.47 1.28
N ASP A 245 -30.27 15.83 1.65
CA ASP A 245 -30.45 14.38 1.50
C ASP A 245 -30.52 13.98 0.02
N VAL A 246 -31.17 14.81 -0.80
CA VAL A 246 -31.21 14.63 -2.26
C VAL A 246 -29.80 14.74 -2.85
N ALA A 247 -29.03 15.76 -2.48
CA ALA A 247 -27.65 15.93 -2.94
C ALA A 247 -26.76 14.74 -2.53
N MET A 248 -26.88 14.27 -1.29
CA MET A 248 -26.15 13.10 -0.79
C MET A 248 -26.55 11.81 -1.53
N THR A 249 -27.83 11.67 -1.88
CA THR A 249 -28.32 10.53 -2.68
C THR A 249 -27.77 10.56 -4.09
N VAL A 250 -27.80 11.72 -4.75
CA VAL A 250 -27.20 11.94 -6.08
C VAL A 250 -25.69 11.66 -6.06
N TRP A 251 -25.00 12.13 -5.02
CA TRP A 251 -23.57 11.85 -4.85
C TRP A 251 -23.31 10.35 -4.74
N LYS A 252 -24.03 9.63 -3.87
CA LYS A 252 -23.87 8.18 -3.66
C LYS A 252 -24.19 7.34 -4.91
N THR A 253 -25.25 7.70 -5.63
CA THR A 253 -25.82 6.86 -6.70
C THR A 253 -25.34 7.21 -8.10
N LYS A 254 -24.83 8.44 -8.33
CA LYS A 254 -24.36 8.90 -9.65
C LYS A 254 -22.91 9.32 -9.60
N VAL A 255 -22.60 10.37 -8.84
CA VAL A 255 -21.28 11.02 -8.92
C VAL A 255 -20.16 10.10 -8.40
N ARG A 256 -20.42 9.31 -7.36
CA ARG A 256 -19.48 8.31 -6.86
C ARG A 256 -19.10 7.28 -7.92
N PHE A 257 -20.04 6.84 -8.75
CA PHE A 257 -19.76 5.90 -9.84
C PHE A 257 -18.95 6.52 -10.99
N ILE A 258 -19.11 7.83 -11.24
CA ILE A 258 -18.21 8.56 -12.15
C ILE A 258 -16.78 8.48 -11.61
N GLY A 259 -16.59 8.73 -10.31
CA GLY A 259 -15.28 8.59 -9.65
C GLY A 259 -14.70 7.17 -9.76
N VAL A 260 -15.52 6.13 -9.54
CA VAL A 260 -15.09 4.72 -9.73
C VAL A 260 -14.66 4.48 -11.18
N GLY A 261 -15.40 5.01 -12.17
CA GLY A 261 -15.03 4.93 -13.58
C GLY A 261 -13.70 5.63 -13.89
N THR A 262 -13.45 6.81 -13.32
CA THR A 262 -12.18 7.52 -13.45
C THR A 262 -11.02 6.72 -12.86
N ILE A 263 -11.20 6.11 -11.69
CA ILE A 263 -10.20 5.22 -11.08
C ILE A 263 -9.91 4.02 -11.99
N GLY A 264 -10.96 3.41 -12.56
CA GLY A 264 -10.81 2.28 -13.48
C GLY A 264 -10.02 2.65 -14.74
N ILE A 265 -10.34 3.77 -15.37
CA ILE A 265 -9.61 4.27 -16.56
C ILE A 265 -8.16 4.59 -16.20
N ALA A 266 -7.93 5.26 -15.06
CA ALA A 266 -6.58 5.60 -14.60
C ALA A 266 -5.74 4.34 -14.32
N ALA A 267 -6.33 3.30 -13.73
CA ALA A 267 -5.66 2.03 -13.48
C ALA A 267 -5.26 1.32 -14.79
N ILE A 268 -6.17 1.25 -15.77
CA ILE A 268 -5.88 0.68 -17.10
C ILE A 268 -4.79 1.48 -17.79
N TRP A 269 -4.91 2.82 -17.80
CA TRP A 269 -3.93 3.71 -18.40
C TRP A 269 -2.54 3.57 -17.77
N THR A 270 -2.48 3.48 -16.45
CA THR A 270 -1.23 3.25 -15.70
C THR A 270 -0.62 1.90 -16.09
N LEU A 271 -1.43 0.84 -16.16
CA LEU A 271 -0.96 -0.48 -16.60
C LEU A 271 -0.39 -0.44 -18.02
N LEU A 272 -1.04 0.28 -18.95
CA LEU A 272 -0.59 0.41 -20.33
C LEU A 272 0.74 1.15 -20.45
N ILE A 273 0.93 2.25 -19.70
CA ILE A 273 2.19 3.00 -19.68
C ILE A 273 3.32 2.17 -19.07
N LEU A 274 3.03 1.45 -17.98
CA LEU A 274 4.02 0.64 -17.28
C LEU A 274 4.30 -0.70 -17.98
N MET A 275 3.49 -1.11 -18.96
CA MET A 275 3.63 -2.40 -19.64
C MET A 275 4.99 -2.55 -20.33
N LYS A 276 5.46 -1.51 -21.05
CA LYS A 276 6.74 -1.56 -21.75
C LYS A 276 7.94 -1.77 -20.81
N PRO A 277 8.21 -0.89 -19.83
CA PRO A 277 9.34 -1.08 -18.91
C PRO A 277 9.22 -2.37 -18.10
N MET A 278 8.00 -2.81 -17.81
CA MET A 278 7.73 -4.07 -17.12
C MET A 278 8.10 -5.31 -17.96
N ILE A 279 7.76 -5.32 -19.26
CA ILE A 279 8.16 -6.40 -20.17
C ILE A 279 9.68 -6.39 -20.37
N GLU A 280 10.29 -5.21 -20.53
CA GLU A 280 11.75 -5.08 -20.63
C GLU A 280 12.43 -5.65 -19.38
N GLY A 281 11.99 -5.24 -18.19
CA GLY A 281 12.46 -5.78 -16.90
C GLY A 281 12.31 -7.30 -16.83
N MET A 282 11.14 -7.83 -17.22
CA MET A 282 10.88 -9.27 -17.27
C MET A 282 11.85 -10.01 -18.20
N VAL A 283 12.05 -9.52 -19.43
CA VAL A 283 12.95 -10.15 -20.41
C VAL A 283 14.39 -10.14 -19.92
N HIS A 284 14.84 -9.05 -19.30
CA HIS A 284 16.17 -8.98 -18.70
C HIS A 284 16.33 -9.98 -17.54
N SER A 285 15.34 -10.09 -16.66
CA SER A 285 15.31 -11.07 -15.57
C SER A 285 15.38 -12.52 -16.08
N PHE A 286 14.59 -12.88 -17.09
CA PHE A 286 14.61 -14.23 -17.67
C PHE A 286 15.92 -14.55 -18.39
N ARG A 287 16.54 -13.57 -19.08
CA ARG A 287 17.85 -13.74 -19.71
C ARG A 287 18.95 -14.00 -18.68
N MET A 288 18.93 -13.29 -17.54
CA MET A 288 19.89 -13.52 -16.46
C MET A 288 19.70 -14.87 -15.77
N LEU A 289 18.46 -15.34 -15.60
CA LEU A 289 18.19 -16.69 -15.08
C LEU A 289 18.68 -17.81 -16.01
N LYS A 290 18.75 -17.55 -17.32
CA LYS A 290 19.19 -18.51 -18.34
C LYS A 290 20.70 -18.43 -18.62
N GLY A 291 21.35 -17.31 -18.34
CA GLY A 291 22.80 -17.19 -18.33
C GLY A 291 23.39 -17.97 -17.16
N ASN A 292 24.55 -18.61 -17.35
CA ASN A 292 25.31 -19.14 -16.22
C ASN A 292 25.64 -17.95 -15.30
N ALA A 293 25.01 -17.93 -14.12
CA ALA A 293 25.43 -17.06 -13.04
C ALA A 293 26.86 -17.48 -12.68
N GLY A 294 27.86 -16.74 -13.20
CA GLY A 294 29.19 -16.76 -12.61
C GLY A 294 29.03 -16.41 -11.14
N GLU A 295 29.70 -17.16 -10.26
CA GLU A 295 29.71 -16.89 -8.81
C GLU A 295 30.09 -15.42 -8.60
N SER A 296 29.12 -14.61 -8.17
CA SER A 296 29.39 -13.24 -7.77
C SER A 296 30.21 -13.29 -6.47
N VAL A 297 31.43 -12.77 -6.52
CA VAL A 297 32.37 -12.78 -5.38
C VAL A 297 31.99 -11.74 -4.33
N GLU A 298 31.20 -10.71 -4.69
CA GLU A 298 30.76 -9.67 -3.75
C GLU A 298 29.50 -10.07 -2.97
N ARG A 299 29.56 -9.94 -1.64
CA ARG A 299 28.48 -10.27 -0.69
C ARG A 299 27.13 -9.59 -1.02
N ILE A 300 27.18 -8.39 -1.59
CA ILE A 300 25.99 -7.59 -1.95
C ILE A 300 25.21 -8.15 -3.15
N ASP A 301 25.78 -9.09 -3.90
CA ASP A 301 25.18 -9.68 -5.10
C ASP A 301 24.67 -11.13 -4.90
N ILE A 302 24.66 -11.63 -3.67
CA ILE A 302 24.17 -12.98 -3.35
C ILE A 302 22.64 -12.96 -3.26
N ASP A 303 21.97 -13.60 -4.21
CA ASP A 303 20.52 -13.84 -4.20
C ASP A 303 20.20 -15.29 -3.78
N LEU A 304 18.91 -15.58 -3.50
CA LEU A 304 18.47 -16.97 -3.22
C LEU A 304 18.78 -17.90 -4.40
N SER A 305 19.15 -19.15 -4.09
CA SER A 305 19.41 -20.14 -5.13
C SER A 305 18.15 -20.35 -6.02
N PRO A 306 18.31 -20.55 -7.34
CA PRO A 306 17.18 -20.82 -8.23
C PRO A 306 16.31 -21.99 -7.79
N LYS A 307 16.92 -23.03 -7.19
CA LYS A 307 16.19 -24.18 -6.65
C LYS A 307 15.28 -23.79 -5.50
N THR A 308 15.78 -22.99 -4.55
CA THR A 308 14.99 -22.49 -3.41
C THR A 308 13.83 -21.62 -3.89
N MET A 309 14.08 -20.74 -4.87
CA MET A 309 13.03 -19.91 -5.46
C MET A 309 11.91 -20.74 -6.09
N ILE A 310 12.25 -21.82 -6.82
CA ILE A 310 11.27 -22.73 -7.42
C ILE A 310 10.45 -23.46 -6.34
N TYR A 311 11.08 -23.94 -5.26
CA TYR A 311 10.35 -24.60 -4.17
C TYR A 311 9.37 -23.64 -3.47
N ILE A 312 9.80 -22.40 -3.21
CA ILE A 312 8.93 -21.37 -2.62
C ILE A 312 7.78 -21.04 -3.59
N LEU A 313 8.04 -20.94 -4.89
CA LEU A 313 7.01 -20.71 -5.90
C LEU A 313 5.96 -21.83 -5.88
N ILE A 314 6.39 -23.09 -5.92
CA ILE A 314 5.49 -24.24 -5.92
C ILE A 314 4.64 -24.27 -4.65
N ALA A 315 5.26 -24.05 -3.48
CA ALA A 315 4.54 -23.98 -2.21
C ALA A 315 3.51 -22.84 -2.20
N THR A 316 3.88 -21.67 -2.71
CA THR A 316 2.99 -20.50 -2.80
C THR A 316 1.82 -20.74 -3.75
N VAL A 317 2.08 -21.33 -4.92
CA VAL A 317 1.03 -21.70 -5.90
C VAL A 317 0.09 -22.74 -5.30
N ALA A 318 0.60 -23.74 -4.58
CA ALA A 318 -0.23 -24.72 -3.88
C ALA A 318 -1.14 -24.05 -2.84
N LEU A 319 -0.63 -23.10 -2.06
CA LEU A 319 -1.42 -22.33 -1.10
C LEU A 319 -2.52 -21.49 -1.78
N ILE A 320 -2.22 -20.87 -2.93
CA ILE A 320 -3.21 -20.13 -3.73
C ILE A 320 -4.32 -21.08 -4.21
N VAL A 321 -3.94 -22.23 -4.78
CA VAL A 321 -4.88 -23.25 -5.27
C VAL A 321 -5.80 -23.74 -4.14
N ILE A 322 -5.24 -24.09 -2.98
CA ILE A 322 -6.01 -24.54 -1.81
C ILE A 322 -6.96 -23.44 -1.32
N SER A 323 -6.50 -22.20 -1.28
CA SER A 323 -7.31 -21.07 -0.79
C SER A 323 -8.46 -20.73 -1.74
N LEU A 324 -8.20 -20.74 -3.06
CA LEU A 324 -9.21 -20.51 -4.10
C LEU A 324 -10.19 -21.67 -4.20
N TYR A 325 -9.73 -22.91 -4.05
CA TYR A 325 -10.62 -24.07 -4.02
C TYR A 325 -11.62 -23.96 -2.86
N HIS A 326 -11.15 -23.67 -1.65
CA HIS A 326 -12.06 -23.45 -0.50
C HIS A 326 -12.97 -22.25 -0.69
N PHE A 327 -12.48 -21.17 -1.32
CA PHE A 327 -13.30 -20.00 -1.63
C PHE A 327 -14.45 -20.37 -2.58
N ILE A 328 -14.13 -21.03 -3.68
CA ILE A 328 -15.09 -21.34 -4.74
C ILE A 328 -16.04 -22.48 -4.34
N ALA A 329 -15.61 -23.40 -3.47
CA ALA A 329 -16.43 -24.52 -3.00
C ALA A 329 -17.75 -24.09 -2.32
N ALA A 330 -17.82 -22.88 -1.77
CA ALA A 330 -19.03 -22.33 -1.17
C ALA A 330 -20.06 -21.84 -2.21
N ALA A 331 -19.67 -21.69 -3.48
CA ALA A 331 -20.55 -21.22 -4.54
C ALA A 331 -21.35 -22.39 -5.15
N PRO A 332 -22.65 -22.20 -5.44
CA PRO A 332 -23.50 -23.24 -6.05
C PRO A 332 -23.23 -23.35 -7.56
N ILE A 333 -22.02 -23.80 -7.93
CA ILE A 333 -21.57 -23.95 -9.33
C ILE A 333 -21.18 -25.39 -9.63
N SER A 334 -21.11 -25.74 -10.92
CA SER A 334 -20.69 -27.08 -11.32
C SER A 334 -19.23 -27.35 -10.93
N PRO A 335 -18.86 -28.60 -10.59
CA PRO A 335 -17.48 -28.95 -10.24
C PRO A 335 -16.47 -28.63 -11.34
N GLU A 336 -16.87 -28.80 -12.60
CA GLU A 336 -16.05 -28.49 -13.78
C GLU A 336 -15.72 -26.99 -13.86
N LEU A 337 -16.73 -26.14 -13.66
CA LEU A 337 -16.56 -24.70 -13.64
C LEU A 337 -15.72 -24.26 -12.43
N ALA A 338 -15.90 -24.89 -11.27
CA ALA A 338 -15.10 -24.61 -10.08
C ALA A 338 -13.61 -24.90 -10.31
N VAL A 339 -13.27 -26.05 -10.90
CA VAL A 339 -11.88 -26.40 -11.24
C VAL A 339 -11.31 -25.43 -12.27
N LEU A 340 -12.08 -25.10 -13.31
CA LEU A 340 -11.67 -24.12 -14.32
C LEU A 340 -11.35 -22.76 -13.69
N LEU A 341 -12.23 -22.26 -12.81
CA LEU A 341 -12.03 -21.00 -12.10
C LEU A 341 -10.79 -21.04 -11.19
N VAL A 342 -10.56 -22.12 -10.45
CA VAL A 342 -9.36 -22.27 -9.62
C VAL A 342 -8.09 -22.17 -10.48
N VAL A 343 -8.05 -22.88 -11.61
CA VAL A 343 -6.88 -22.86 -12.51
C VAL A 343 -6.67 -21.47 -13.12
N VAL A 344 -7.72 -20.87 -13.68
CA VAL A 344 -7.64 -19.55 -14.31
C VAL A 344 -7.28 -18.46 -13.31
N CYS A 345 -7.92 -18.43 -12.14
CA CYS A 345 -7.63 -17.45 -11.09
C CYS A 345 -6.23 -17.65 -10.50
N THR A 346 -5.74 -18.88 -10.37
CA THR A 346 -4.35 -19.14 -9.94
C THR A 346 -3.36 -18.60 -10.97
N PHE A 347 -3.58 -18.89 -12.26
CA PHE A 347 -2.74 -18.36 -13.33
C PHE A 347 -2.75 -16.83 -13.33
N LEU A 348 -3.92 -16.20 -13.25
CA LEU A 348 -4.05 -14.75 -13.17
C LEU A 348 -3.37 -14.17 -11.93
N ALA A 349 -3.49 -14.80 -10.76
CA ALA A 349 -2.84 -14.34 -9.53
C ALA A 349 -1.30 -14.35 -9.66
N VAL A 350 -0.74 -15.41 -10.24
CA VAL A 350 0.71 -15.51 -10.49
C VAL A 350 1.16 -14.49 -11.54
N PHE A 351 0.42 -14.39 -12.66
CA PHE A 351 0.74 -13.49 -13.76
C PHE A 351 0.62 -12.03 -13.34
N ILE A 352 -0.53 -11.59 -12.84
CA ILE A 352 -0.74 -10.23 -12.35
C ILE A 352 0.19 -9.93 -11.17
N GLY A 353 0.41 -10.89 -10.27
CA GLY A 353 1.34 -10.74 -9.16
C GLY A 353 2.77 -10.41 -9.61
N PHE A 354 3.25 -11.04 -10.69
CA PHE A 354 4.52 -10.70 -11.30
C PHE A 354 4.52 -9.28 -11.86
N PHE A 355 3.45 -8.90 -12.58
CA PHE A 355 3.34 -7.56 -13.15
C PHE A 355 3.31 -6.47 -12.05
N VAL A 356 2.55 -6.69 -10.99
CA VAL A 356 2.48 -5.77 -9.85
C VAL A 356 3.83 -5.70 -9.12
N ALA A 357 4.56 -6.81 -8.98
CA ALA A 357 5.92 -6.80 -8.43
C ALA A 357 6.88 -5.96 -9.30
N ALA A 358 6.80 -6.08 -10.63
CA ALA A 358 7.59 -5.27 -11.55
C ALA A 358 7.21 -3.78 -11.51
N ALA A 359 5.93 -3.45 -11.44
CA ALA A 359 5.47 -2.07 -11.31
C ALA A 359 5.89 -1.43 -9.97
N SER A 360 5.81 -2.20 -8.87
CA SER A 360 6.16 -1.72 -7.53
C SER A 360 7.67 -1.63 -7.27
N GLY A 361 8.48 -2.46 -7.94
CA GLY A 361 9.94 -2.39 -7.90
C GLY A 361 10.53 -1.07 -8.43
N ILE A 362 9.80 -0.35 -9.29
CA ILE A 362 10.23 0.95 -9.83
C ILE A 362 10.35 2.00 -8.71
N TRP A 363 9.56 1.87 -7.65
CA TRP A 363 9.41 2.89 -6.61
C TRP A 363 10.28 2.66 -5.37
N ARG A 364 10.97 1.51 -5.26
CA ARG A 364 11.42 0.96 -3.97
C ARG A 364 12.90 0.64 -3.82
N ALA A 365 13.72 0.80 -4.86
CA ALA A 365 15.16 0.67 -4.65
C ALA A 365 15.72 1.89 -3.94
#